data_AF-A0A0B6Z5X6-F1
#
_entry.id   AF-A0A0B6Z5X6-F1
#
_cell.length_a   1.000
_cell.length_b   1.000
_cell.length_c   1.000
_cell.angle_alpha   90.00
_cell.angle_beta   90.00
_cell.angle_gamma   90.00
#
_symmetry.space_group_name_H-M   'P 1'
#
loop_
_entity.id
_entity.type
_entity.pdbx_description
1 polymer ?
#
loop_
_entity_poly.entity_id
_entity_poly.type
_entity_poly.pdbx_seq_one_letter_code
_entity_poly.pdbx_strand_id
1 'polypeptide(L)'
;KKYICHSTGKRNHKTIKQACPFSMKVRATVDGQRLFIREMCVSHNHQISEVDFRLHPKQRKLDIDSQEEIANLLSFEPDKKLLRDKLMQI
;
A
#
# COMPACT_ATOMS: atom_id res chain seq x y z
N LYS A 1 -15.78 -0.39 27.08
CA LYS A 1 -14.30 -0.31 27.23
C LYS A 1 -13.79 0.82 26.33
N LYS A 2 -13.06 1.80 26.87
CA LYS A 2 -12.48 2.91 26.07
C LYS A 2 -11.23 2.40 25.37
N TYR A 3 -11.22 2.33 24.04
CA TYR A 3 -10.05 1.91 23.28
C TYR A 3 -8.94 2.96 23.40
N ILE A 4 -7.76 2.55 23.86
CA ILE A 4 -6.60 3.42 24.02
C ILE A 4 -5.70 3.22 22.79
N CYS A 5 -5.55 4.27 22.00
CA CYS A 5 -4.59 4.27 20.88
C CYS A 5 -3.17 4.40 21.45
N HIS A 6 -2.32 3.40 21.20
CA HIS A 6 -0.90 3.44 21.59
C HIS A 6 0.01 4.09 20.53
N SER A 7 -0.54 4.44 19.36
CA SER A 7 0.22 5.11 18.31
C SER A 7 0.35 6.61 18.61
N THR A 8 1.58 7.13 18.50
CA THR A 8 1.86 8.57 18.57
C THR A 8 1.44 9.31 17.29
N GLY A 9 1.00 8.60 16.24
CA GLY A 9 0.64 9.16 14.94
C GLY A 9 1.82 9.71 14.13
N LYS A 10 3.03 9.75 14.70
CA LYS A 10 4.25 10.22 14.04
C LYS A 10 4.77 9.14 13.09
N ARG A 11 4.81 9.44 11.80
CA ARG A 11 5.39 8.56 10.78
C ARG A 11 6.77 9.09 10.36
N ASN A 12 7.83 8.33 10.62
CA ASN A 12 9.16 8.61 10.05
C ASN A 12 9.17 8.15 8.58
N HIS A 13 8.79 9.04 7.66
CA HIS A 13 8.87 8.79 6.23
C HIS A 13 10.01 9.60 5.59
N LYS A 14 10.86 8.91 4.82
CA LYS A 14 11.84 9.51 3.89
C LYS A 14 11.18 9.87 2.54
N THR A 15 9.94 10.36 2.55
CA THR A 15 9.21 10.69 1.32
C THR A 15 9.27 12.19 1.03
N ILE A 16 8.99 12.55 -0.22
CA ILE A 16 9.07 13.90 -0.81
C ILE A 16 8.07 14.89 -0.16
N LYS A 17 7.17 14.40 0.71
CA LYS A 17 6.02 15.13 1.26
C LYS A 17 6.13 15.26 2.78
N GLN A 18 7.27 15.77 3.24
CA GLN A 18 7.52 15.98 4.66
C GLN A 18 6.65 17.11 5.21
N ALA A 19 6.30 17.00 6.49
CA ALA A 19 5.49 17.99 7.22
C ALA A 19 4.13 18.33 6.56
N CYS A 20 3.54 17.41 5.79
CA CYS A 20 2.20 17.60 5.25
C CYS A 20 1.18 17.72 6.40
N PRO A 21 0.34 18.78 6.45
CA PRO A 21 -0.63 18.98 7.53
C PRO A 21 -1.86 18.07 7.40
N PHE A 22 -1.97 17.30 6.30
CA PHE A 22 -3.05 16.37 6.09
C PHE A 22 -3.10 15.34 7.23
N SER A 23 -4.25 15.20 7.85
CA SER A 23 -4.48 14.22 8.89
C SER A 23 -5.94 13.77 8.92
N MET A 24 -6.16 12.51 9.29
CA MET A 24 -7.49 11.94 9.44
C MET A 24 -7.50 11.05 10.68
N LYS A 25 -8.39 11.35 11.61
CA LYS A 25 -8.60 10.55 12.83
C LYS A 25 -9.93 9.84 12.70
N VAL A 26 -9.89 8.52 12.72
CA VAL A 26 -11.07 7.65 12.70
C VAL A 26 -11.27 7.00 14.05
N ARG A 27 -12.54 6.73 14.40
CA ARG A 27 -12.92 5.94 15.57
C ARG A 27 -14.02 4.94 15.20
N ALA A 28 -14.06 3.83 15.93
CA ALA A 28 -15.18 2.91 15.85
C ALA A 28 -16.45 3.55 16.44
N THR A 29 -17.59 3.23 15.84
CA THR A 29 -18.91 3.52 16.39
C THR A 29 -19.14 2.77 17.71
N VAL A 30 -20.15 3.17 18.47
CA VAL A 30 -20.42 2.60 19.81
C VAL A 30 -20.70 1.09 19.73
N ASP A 31 -21.40 0.67 18.68
CA ASP A 31 -21.70 -0.74 18.35
C ASP A 31 -20.49 -1.49 17.75
N GLY A 32 -19.39 -0.79 17.44
CA GLY A 32 -18.17 -1.38 16.88
C GLY A 32 -18.28 -1.83 15.43
N GLN A 33 -19.42 -1.63 14.77
CA GLN A 33 -19.66 -2.15 13.42
C GLN A 33 -19.06 -1.29 12.31
N ARG A 34 -18.82 0.01 12.58
CA ARG A 34 -18.41 0.99 11.57
C ARG A 34 -17.31 1.90 12.11
N LEU A 35 -16.61 2.56 11.20
CA LEU A 35 -15.70 3.65 11.52
C LEU A 35 -16.36 4.98 11.15
N PHE A 36 -16.17 5.99 11.98
CA PHE A 36 -16.53 7.37 11.66
C PHE A 36 -15.29 8.27 11.73
N ILE A 37 -15.28 9.30 10.89
CA ILE A 37 -14.23 10.32 10.89
C ILE A 37 -14.52 11.27 12.06
N ARG A 38 -13.62 11.30 13.03
CA ARG A 38 -13.72 12.18 14.19
C ARG A 38 -13.18 13.58 13.88
N GLU A 39 -12.03 13.63 13.22
CA GLU A 39 -11.32 14.88 12.88
C GLU A 39 -10.61 14.67 11.53
N MET A 40 -10.62 15.68 10.66
CA MET A 40 -9.94 15.64 9.37
C MET A 40 -9.37 17.01 9.03
N CYS A 41 -8.12 17.04 8.57
CA CYS A 41 -7.48 18.18 7.94
C CYS A 41 -7.20 17.81 6.49
N VAL A 42 -7.85 18.51 5.55
CA VAL A 42 -7.74 18.28 4.09
C VAL A 42 -6.65 19.14 3.45
N SER A 43 -5.99 20.01 4.22
CA SER A 43 -4.95 20.89 3.69
C SER A 43 -3.67 20.11 3.38
N HIS A 44 -2.99 20.52 2.32
CA HIS A 44 -1.71 19.99 1.92
C HIS A 44 -0.74 21.15 1.70
N ASN A 45 0.55 20.91 1.94
CA ASN A 45 1.65 21.83 1.63
C ASN A 45 2.33 21.47 0.30
N HIS A 46 1.69 20.62 -0.52
CA HIS A 46 2.22 20.11 -1.77
C HIS A 46 1.06 19.79 -2.73
N GLN A 47 1.35 19.67 -4.02
CA GLN A 47 0.36 19.24 -5.01
C GLN A 47 -0.05 17.77 -4.81
N ILE A 48 -1.30 17.48 -5.12
CA ILE A 48 -1.82 16.11 -5.24
C ILE A 48 -1.93 15.80 -6.73
N SER A 49 -1.28 14.71 -7.16
CA SER A 49 -1.28 14.25 -8.54
C SER A 49 -1.58 12.75 -8.52
N GLU A 50 -2.65 12.36 -9.22
CA GLU A 50 -3.02 10.96 -9.37
C GLU A 50 -1.98 10.19 -10.19
N VAL A 51 -1.42 10.84 -11.21
CA VAL A 51 -0.36 10.27 -12.06
C VAL A 51 0.85 9.90 -11.21
N ASP A 52 1.32 10.81 -10.35
CA ASP A 52 2.46 10.55 -9.46
C ASP A 52 2.17 9.42 -8.48
N PHE A 53 0.94 9.37 -7.95
CA PHE A 53 0.50 8.34 -7.03
C PHE A 53 0.56 6.95 -7.67
N ARG A 54 0.06 6.80 -8.91
CA ARG A 54 0.11 5.54 -9.66
C ARG A 54 1.56 5.07 -9.91
N LEU A 55 2.51 5.99 -10.01
CA LEU A 55 3.94 5.68 -10.18
C LEU A 55 4.68 5.40 -8.86
N HIS A 56 4.03 5.51 -7.70
CA HIS A 56 4.68 5.25 -6.41
C HIS A 56 5.15 3.79 -6.32
N PRO A 57 6.31 3.50 -5.68
CA PRO A 57 6.85 2.14 -5.58
C PRO A 57 5.88 1.12 -4.97
N LYS A 58 4.99 1.55 -4.08
CA LYS A 58 3.95 0.68 -3.51
C LYS A 58 2.86 0.29 -4.52
N GLN A 59 2.53 1.19 -5.44
CA GLN A 59 1.53 0.95 -6.50
C GLN A 59 2.13 0.19 -7.68
N ARG A 60 3.46 0.27 -7.88
CA ARG A 60 4.20 -0.51 -8.87
C ARG A 60 4.51 -1.94 -8.43
N LYS A 61 4.06 -2.37 -7.24
CA LYS A 61 4.20 -3.77 -6.84
C LYS A 61 3.24 -4.61 -7.68
N LEU A 62 3.74 -5.76 -8.14
CA LEU A 62 2.89 -6.78 -8.74
C LEU A 62 1.85 -7.26 -7.71
N ASP A 63 0.70 -7.72 -8.17
CA ASP A 63 -0.26 -8.44 -7.34
C ASP A 63 0.37 -9.71 -6.75
N ILE A 64 -0.27 -10.24 -5.70
CA ILE A 64 0.25 -11.37 -4.93
C ILE A 64 0.39 -12.60 -5.84
N ASP A 65 -0.62 -12.87 -6.66
CA ASP A 65 -0.66 -14.03 -7.54
C ASP A 65 0.51 -13.98 -8.55
N SER A 66 0.74 -12.82 -9.18
CA SER A 66 1.88 -12.60 -10.07
C SER A 66 3.23 -12.68 -9.36
N GLN A 67 3.32 -12.25 -8.09
CA GLN A 67 4.55 -12.40 -7.32
C GLN A 67 4.85 -13.86 -7.02
N GLU A 68 3.84 -14.65 -6.67
CA GLU A 68 3.98 -16.09 -6.43
C GLU A 68 4.35 -16.84 -7.71
N GLU A 69 3.72 -16.50 -8.85
CA GLU A 69 4.07 -17.08 -10.14
C GLU A 69 5.53 -16.81 -10.50
N ILE A 70 5.98 -15.56 -10.38
CA ILE A 70 7.38 -15.20 -10.67
C ILE A 70 8.34 -15.87 -9.70
N ALA A 71 8.01 -15.96 -8.41
CA ALA A 71 8.82 -16.67 -7.43
C ALA A 71 8.96 -18.15 -7.78
N ASN A 72 7.86 -18.79 -8.20
CA ASN A 72 7.87 -20.16 -8.69
C ASN A 72 8.73 -20.29 -9.95
N LEU A 73 8.58 -19.40 -10.93
CA LEU A 73 9.37 -19.40 -12.17
C LEU A 73 10.87 -19.20 -11.90
N LEU A 74 11.25 -18.32 -10.98
CA LEU A 74 12.63 -18.07 -10.58
C LEU A 74 13.23 -19.23 -9.76
N SER A 75 12.41 -20.03 -9.09
CA SER A 75 12.86 -21.22 -8.36
C SER A 75 13.29 -22.36 -9.29
N PHE A 76 12.87 -22.34 -10.56
CA PHE A 76 13.41 -23.23 -11.57
C PHE A 76 14.82 -22.75 -11.93
N GLU A 77 15.85 -23.40 -11.36
CA GLU A 77 17.20 -23.38 -11.92
C GLU A 77 17.16 -23.82 -13.41
N PRO A 78 18.13 -23.42 -14.26
CA PRO A 78 17.90 -22.99 -15.64
C PRO A 78 17.59 -24.12 -16.62
N ASP A 79 16.47 -24.81 -16.43
CA ASP A 79 15.92 -25.75 -17.39
C ASP A 79 15.08 -24.99 -18.41
N LYS A 80 15.81 -24.38 -19.36
CA LYS A 80 15.27 -23.51 -20.41
C LYS A 80 14.18 -24.17 -21.24
N LYS A 81 14.11 -25.52 -21.27
CA LYS A 81 13.04 -26.27 -21.95
C LYS A 81 11.72 -26.15 -21.21
N LEU A 82 11.71 -26.42 -19.90
CA LEU A 82 10.50 -26.37 -19.08
C LEU A 82 9.89 -24.95 -19.04
N LEU A 83 10.76 -23.92 -19.00
CA LEU A 83 10.34 -22.52 -19.07
C LEU A 83 9.69 -22.15 -20.41
N ARG A 84 10.25 -22.63 -21.54
CA ARG A 84 9.68 -22.37 -22.87
C ARG A 84 8.31 -23.03 -23.03
N ASP A 85 8.16 -24.27 -22.59
CA ASP A 85 6.90 -24.99 -22.72
C ASP A 85 5.77 -24.31 -21.93
N LYS A 86 6.07 -23.77 -20.74
CA LYS A 86 5.09 -22.99 -19.96
C LYS A 86 4.75 -21.64 -20.59
N LEU A 87 5.73 -20.92 -21.15
CA LEU A 87 5.50 -19.61 -21.76
C LEU A 87 4.81 -19.68 -23.13
N MET A 88 4.94 -20.80 -23.86
CA MET A 88 4.33 -21.01 -25.18
C MET A 88 2.92 -21.62 -25.15
N GLN A 89 2.35 -21.89 -23.97
CA GLN A 89 0.99 -22.42 -23.80
C GLN A 89 -0.08 -21.32 -23.67
N ILE A 90 0.23 -20.08 -24.06
CA ILE A 90 -0.72 -18.95 -24.11
C ILE A 90 -1.30 -18.83 -25.53
#